data_AF-A0A953NWV7-F1
#
_entry.id   AF-A0A953NWV7-F1
#
_cell.length_a   1.000
_cell.length_b   1.000
_cell.length_c   1.000
_cell.angle_alpha   90.00
_cell.angle_beta   90.00
_cell.angle_gamma   90.00
#
_symmetry.space_group_name_H-M   'P 1'
#
loop_
_entity.id
_entity.type
_entity.pdbx_description
1 polymer ?
#
loop_
_entity_poly.entity_id
_entity_poly.type
_entity_poly.pdbx_seq_one_letter_code
_entity_poly.pdbx_strand_id
1 'polypeptide(L)'
;MSLTEYRRKREFSRTPEPEPAVREGEGQRFFIQRHSARRLHYDLRLEMQGVLKSWALPHGPTLDPAIKRLAVHVEDHPLDYGNFEGTIPSGNYGAGQVTLWDRGTYEWLGPKTPAQQWEAGDLKLRLHGRKLLGEFALVRMKQSKGKAGRSRNEDWLLIKKKDFAVRPGWDPESDTRSILPGRPDLSGLEGASRAAMPATVGPMLAVLGEPKSMPIGTDWVYEVKWDGVRALIFVDKGQVRILSRKGTSIEKQYPELMKITESLEADSAILDGEIVCFDENGAPSF
;
A
#
# COMPACT_ATOMS: atom_id res chain seq x y z
N MET A 1 -25.65 5.32 -11.66
CA MET A 1 -24.96 4.26 -10.87
C MET A 1 -25.33 4.48 -9.43
N SER A 2 -25.58 3.43 -8.64
CA SER A 2 -26.17 3.60 -7.31
C SER A 2 -25.52 2.70 -6.28
N LEU A 3 -25.22 3.25 -5.10
CA LEU A 3 -24.82 2.49 -3.90
C LEU A 3 -25.99 1.65 -3.33
N THR A 4 -27.07 1.46 -4.09
CA THR A 4 -28.27 0.73 -3.68
C THR A 4 -27.95 -0.73 -3.39
N GLU A 5 -27.18 -1.39 -4.26
CA GLU A 5 -26.78 -2.79 -4.02
C GLU A 5 -25.81 -2.92 -2.85
N TYR A 6 -24.90 -1.96 -2.68
CA TYR A 6 -24.03 -1.89 -1.50
C TYR A 6 -24.89 -1.81 -0.22
N ARG A 7 -25.79 -0.82 -0.14
CA ARG A 7 -26.71 -0.64 0.99
C ARG A 7 -27.56 -1.88 1.26
N ARG A 8 -28.10 -2.50 0.21
CA ARG A 8 -28.97 -3.70 0.33
C ARG A 8 -28.26 -4.91 0.92
N LYS A 9 -26.95 -5.03 0.70
CA LYS A 9 -26.15 -6.18 1.14
C LYS A 9 -25.57 -6.03 2.55
N ARG A 10 -25.72 -4.88 3.23
CA ARG A 10 -25.12 -4.62 4.56
C ARG A 10 -26.15 -4.21 5.61
N GLU A 11 -25.90 -4.65 6.84
CA GLU A 11 -26.56 -4.19 8.05
C GLU A 11 -25.56 -3.33 8.85
N PHE A 12 -25.58 -2.00 8.69
CA PHE A 12 -24.57 -1.09 9.27
C PHE A 12 -24.55 -1.05 10.81
N SER A 13 -25.60 -1.56 11.47
CA SER A 13 -25.59 -1.78 12.92
C SER A 13 -24.72 -2.97 13.36
N ARG A 14 -24.26 -3.80 12.41
CA ARG A 14 -23.55 -5.06 12.67
C ARG A 14 -22.24 -5.20 11.90
N THR A 15 -21.83 -4.15 11.20
CA THR A 15 -20.55 -4.11 10.48
C THR A 15 -19.86 -2.77 10.75
N PRO A 16 -18.52 -2.74 10.89
CA PRO A 16 -17.75 -1.50 10.98
C PRO A 16 -17.55 -0.82 9.61
N GLU A 17 -18.14 -1.36 8.54
CA GLU A 17 -18.08 -0.78 7.19
C GLU A 17 -18.80 0.59 7.14
N PRO A 18 -18.28 1.56 6.36
CA PRO A 18 -18.87 2.89 6.26
C PRO A 18 -20.24 2.89 5.58
N GLU A 19 -21.11 3.79 6.02
CA GLU A 19 -22.40 4.05 5.38
C GLU A 19 -22.23 4.62 3.95
N PRO A 20 -23.21 4.38 3.06
CA PRO A 20 -23.15 4.86 1.69
C PRO A 20 -23.31 6.38 1.60
N ALA A 21 -22.25 7.05 1.17
CA ALA A 21 -22.25 8.45 0.77
C ALA A 21 -21.67 8.59 -0.65
N VAL A 22 -22.40 9.27 -1.53
CA VAL A 22 -21.88 9.69 -2.84
C VAL A 22 -21.29 11.08 -2.65
N ARG A 23 -20.05 11.29 -3.10
CA ARG A 23 -19.41 12.61 -3.11
C ARG A 23 -19.10 13.00 -4.55
N GLU A 24 -19.24 14.28 -4.86
CA GLU A 24 -18.77 14.81 -6.14
C GLU A 24 -17.23 14.89 -6.12
N GLY A 25 -16.59 14.35 -7.15
CA GLY A 25 -15.15 14.38 -7.30
C GLY A 25 -14.67 13.59 -8.51
N GLU A 26 -13.71 14.17 -9.25
CA GLU A 26 -12.95 13.48 -10.30
C GLU A 26 -11.75 12.74 -9.70
N GLY A 27 -11.91 12.10 -8.54
CA GLY A 27 -10.77 11.49 -7.88
C GLY A 27 -10.22 10.33 -8.70
N GLN A 28 -8.90 10.28 -8.84
CA GLN A 28 -8.18 9.21 -9.54
C GLN A 28 -7.39 8.39 -8.52
N ARG A 29 -8.06 7.94 -7.45
CA ARG A 29 -7.46 7.08 -6.42
C ARG A 29 -7.79 5.63 -6.69
N PHE A 30 -6.85 4.76 -6.34
CA PHE A 30 -7.11 3.33 -6.31
C PHE A 30 -6.75 2.74 -4.95
N PHE A 31 -7.39 1.61 -4.66
CA PHE A 31 -7.20 0.85 -3.44
C PHE A 31 -7.12 -0.63 -3.81
N ILE A 32 -6.24 -1.36 -3.13
CA ILE A 32 -6.19 -2.81 -3.13
C ILE A 32 -6.39 -3.26 -1.70
N GLN A 33 -7.44 -4.03 -1.44
CA GLN A 33 -7.68 -4.63 -0.12
C GLN A 33 -7.47 -6.14 -0.20
N ARG A 34 -6.62 -6.68 0.68
CA ARG A 34 -6.47 -8.12 0.86
C ARG A 34 -7.58 -8.59 1.79
N HIS A 35 -8.44 -9.49 1.31
CA HIS A 35 -9.64 -9.90 2.00
C HIS A 35 -9.62 -11.40 2.32
N SER A 36 -9.37 -11.71 3.59
CA SER A 36 -9.39 -13.07 4.14
C SER A 36 -10.82 -13.46 4.54
N ALA A 37 -11.68 -13.62 3.53
CA ALA A 37 -13.03 -14.15 3.69
C ALA A 37 -13.03 -15.69 3.68
N ARG A 38 -14.16 -16.34 3.34
CA ARG A 38 -14.21 -17.81 3.10
C ARG A 38 -13.15 -18.30 2.12
N ARG A 39 -12.78 -17.45 1.17
CA ARG A 39 -11.63 -17.63 0.28
C ARG A 39 -10.86 -16.32 0.28
N LEU A 40 -9.54 -16.43 0.38
CA LEU A 40 -8.64 -15.29 0.20
C LEU A 40 -8.83 -14.74 -1.21
N HIS A 41 -9.00 -13.43 -1.30
CA HIS A 41 -9.01 -12.69 -2.55
C HIS A 41 -8.53 -11.26 -2.29
N TYR A 42 -8.33 -10.51 -3.35
CA TYR A 42 -8.02 -9.09 -3.28
C TYR A 42 -9.12 -8.29 -3.95
N ASP A 43 -9.52 -7.16 -3.38
CA ASP A 43 -10.45 -6.25 -4.01
C ASP A 43 -9.68 -5.07 -4.61
N LEU A 44 -9.69 -4.94 -5.94
CA LEU A 44 -9.24 -3.75 -6.65
C LEU A 44 -10.38 -2.76 -6.76
N ARG A 45 -10.13 -1.52 -6.35
CA ARG A 45 -11.11 -0.44 -6.38
C ARG A 45 -10.54 0.78 -7.08
N LEU A 46 -11.29 1.33 -8.03
CA LEU A 46 -10.97 2.56 -8.74
C LEU A 46 -12.03 3.60 -8.43
N GLU A 47 -11.61 4.77 -7.95
CA GLU A 47 -12.49 5.92 -7.80
C GLU A 47 -12.89 6.45 -9.18
N MET A 48 -14.19 6.42 -9.48
CA MET A 48 -14.72 6.90 -10.74
C MET A 48 -16.18 7.30 -10.56
N GLN A 49 -16.53 8.52 -11.00
CA GLN A 49 -17.91 9.03 -10.94
C GLN A 49 -18.49 9.03 -9.51
N GLY A 50 -17.69 9.44 -8.53
CA GLY A 50 -18.12 9.60 -7.13
C GLY A 50 -18.28 8.30 -6.33
N VAL A 51 -17.88 7.15 -6.89
CA VAL A 51 -17.92 5.82 -6.24
C VAL A 51 -16.63 5.04 -6.51
N LEU A 52 -16.46 3.92 -5.81
CA LEU A 52 -15.39 2.95 -6.06
C LEU A 52 -15.89 1.80 -6.94
N LYS A 53 -15.52 1.83 -8.22
CA LYS A 53 -15.68 0.69 -9.14
C LYS A 53 -14.80 -0.44 -8.67
N SER A 54 -15.38 -1.62 -8.43
CA SER A 54 -14.73 -2.66 -7.64
C SER A 54 -14.67 -3.99 -8.40
N TRP A 55 -13.55 -4.69 -8.25
CA TRP A 55 -13.34 -6.04 -8.77
C TRP A 55 -12.68 -6.94 -7.72
N ALA A 56 -13.23 -8.13 -7.53
CA ALA A 56 -12.58 -9.19 -6.77
C ALA A 56 -11.57 -9.94 -7.66
N LEU A 57 -10.33 -10.04 -7.20
CA LEU A 57 -9.20 -10.74 -7.81
C LEU A 57 -8.91 -12.00 -6.97
N PRO A 58 -9.39 -13.19 -7.36
CA PRO A 58 -9.24 -14.40 -6.56
C PRO A 58 -7.78 -14.83 -6.30
N HIS A 59 -6.87 -14.41 -7.18
CA HIS A 59 -5.44 -14.71 -7.07
C HIS A 59 -4.58 -13.44 -6.95
N GLY A 60 -5.18 -12.33 -6.54
CA GLY A 60 -4.50 -11.04 -6.41
C GLY A 60 -4.04 -10.41 -7.73
N PRO A 61 -3.42 -9.23 -7.67
CA PRO A 61 -2.78 -8.59 -8.81
C PRO A 61 -1.50 -9.32 -9.24
N THR A 62 -0.83 -8.81 -10.28
CA THR A 62 0.50 -9.31 -10.68
C THR A 62 1.31 -8.20 -11.35
N LEU A 63 2.62 -8.18 -11.13
CA LEU A 63 3.59 -7.37 -11.89
C LEU A 63 4.26 -8.18 -13.03
N ASP A 64 3.86 -9.43 -13.22
CA ASP A 64 4.30 -10.28 -14.32
C ASP A 64 3.36 -10.14 -15.53
N PRO A 65 3.82 -9.58 -16.67
CA PRO A 65 3.00 -9.41 -17.87
C PRO A 65 2.64 -10.72 -18.59
N ALA A 66 3.27 -11.85 -18.24
CA ALA A 66 2.91 -13.16 -18.78
C ALA A 66 1.64 -13.73 -18.12
N ILE A 67 1.25 -13.22 -16.94
CA ILE A 67 0.13 -13.73 -16.15
C ILE A 67 -1.07 -12.80 -16.31
N LYS A 68 -2.22 -13.37 -16.70
CA LYS A 68 -3.51 -12.67 -16.74
C LYS A 68 -4.30 -13.04 -15.49
N ARG A 69 -4.75 -12.05 -14.72
CA ARG A 69 -5.53 -12.27 -13.50
C ARG A 69 -7.01 -12.07 -13.77
N LEU A 70 -7.85 -13.02 -13.35
CA LEU A 70 -9.29 -12.85 -13.36
C LEU A 70 -9.68 -11.72 -12.40
N ALA A 71 -10.53 -10.83 -12.86
CA ALA A 71 -11.09 -9.71 -12.11
C ALA A 71 -12.62 -9.77 -12.23
N VAL A 72 -13.29 -10.25 -11.19
CA VAL A 72 -14.75 -10.36 -11.17
C VAL A 72 -15.32 -9.02 -10.73
N HIS A 73 -16.08 -8.35 -11.59
CA HIS A 73 -16.71 -7.08 -11.24
C HIS A 73 -17.75 -7.30 -10.13
N VAL A 74 -17.72 -6.46 -9.09
CA VAL A 74 -18.64 -6.51 -7.94
C VAL A 74 -19.32 -5.16 -7.76
N GLU A 75 -20.21 -5.04 -6.78
CA GLU A 75 -20.93 -3.79 -6.55
C GLU A 75 -20.01 -2.58 -6.28
N ASP A 76 -20.50 -1.40 -6.63
CA ASP A 76 -19.83 -0.13 -6.32
C ASP A 76 -19.75 0.07 -4.80
N HIS A 77 -18.63 0.61 -4.31
CA HIS A 77 -18.45 0.92 -2.89
C HIS A 77 -18.40 2.45 -2.66
N PRO A 78 -18.77 2.96 -1.47
CA PRO A 78 -18.58 4.36 -1.14
C PRO A 78 -17.08 4.70 -1.06
N LEU A 79 -16.72 5.95 -1.34
CA LEU A 79 -15.31 6.39 -1.36
C LEU A 79 -14.59 6.13 -0.04
N ASP A 80 -15.28 6.32 1.08
CA ASP A 80 -14.73 6.11 2.42
C ASP A 80 -14.33 4.64 2.66
N TYR A 81 -14.94 3.69 1.95
CA TYR A 81 -14.60 2.27 2.03
C TYR A 81 -13.17 1.97 1.57
N GLY A 82 -12.60 2.79 0.68
CA GLY A 82 -11.24 2.60 0.20
C GLY A 82 -10.21 2.57 1.33
N ASN A 83 -10.46 3.31 2.42
CA ASN A 83 -9.57 3.36 3.59
C ASN A 83 -9.96 2.35 4.68
N PHE A 84 -10.98 1.53 4.47
CA PHE A 84 -11.41 0.56 5.47
C PHE A 84 -10.36 -0.55 5.64
N GLU A 85 -9.99 -0.78 6.89
CA GLU A 85 -9.20 -1.91 7.36
C GLU A 85 -9.83 -2.39 8.68
N GLY A 86 -10.00 -3.70 8.83
CA GLY A 86 -10.66 -4.26 10.00
C GLY A 86 -11.20 -5.67 9.79
N THR A 87 -12.03 -6.13 10.71
CA THR A 87 -12.68 -7.44 10.62
C THR A 87 -14.18 -7.24 10.43
N ILE A 88 -14.72 -7.78 9.34
CA ILE A 88 -16.16 -7.84 9.09
C ILE A 88 -16.72 -9.05 9.86
N PRO A 89 -17.64 -8.85 10.82
CA PRO A 89 -18.10 -9.93 11.70
C PRO A 89 -18.78 -11.07 10.93
N SER A 90 -18.66 -12.28 11.47
CA SER A 90 -19.31 -13.48 10.92
C SER A 90 -20.83 -13.28 10.77
N GLY A 91 -21.38 -13.79 9.66
CA GLY A 91 -22.80 -13.64 9.31
C GLY A 91 -23.11 -12.41 8.46
N ASN A 92 -22.20 -11.45 8.34
CA ASN A 92 -22.31 -10.35 7.39
C ASN A 92 -21.81 -10.76 6.00
N TYR A 93 -22.28 -10.07 4.96
CA TYR A 93 -21.73 -10.19 3.62
C TYR A 93 -20.26 -9.74 3.61
N GLY A 94 -19.38 -10.55 3.03
CA GLY A 94 -17.94 -10.26 3.08
C GLY A 94 -17.31 -10.48 4.46
N ALA A 95 -17.88 -11.33 5.32
CA ALA A 95 -17.24 -11.68 6.60
C ALA A 95 -15.79 -12.17 6.41
N GLY A 96 -14.87 -11.60 7.18
CA GLY A 96 -13.44 -11.82 7.05
C GLY A 96 -12.59 -10.63 7.49
N GLN A 97 -11.28 -10.84 7.52
CA GLN A 97 -10.32 -9.75 7.76
C GLN A 97 -10.03 -9.02 6.45
N VAL A 98 -10.13 -7.70 6.47
CA VAL A 98 -9.81 -6.80 5.36
C VAL A 98 -8.58 -5.99 5.75
N THR A 99 -7.53 -6.06 4.94
CA THR A 99 -6.29 -5.30 5.10
C THR A 99 -6.13 -4.34 3.93
N LEU A 100 -5.81 -3.07 4.17
CA LEU A 100 -5.49 -2.13 3.10
C LEU A 100 -4.08 -2.42 2.57
N TRP A 101 -4.00 -3.24 1.52
CA TRP A 101 -2.77 -3.84 1.03
C TRP A 101 -1.99 -2.93 0.09
N ASP A 102 -2.66 -2.07 -0.67
CA ASP A 102 -2.04 -0.99 -1.45
C ASP A 102 -3.01 0.18 -1.67
N ARG A 103 -2.47 1.37 -1.88
CA ARG A 103 -3.24 2.58 -2.21
C ARG A 103 -2.34 3.54 -2.97
N GLY A 104 -2.94 4.26 -3.90
CA GLY A 104 -2.27 5.34 -4.60
C GLY A 104 -3.22 6.13 -5.48
N THR A 105 -2.63 6.84 -6.43
CA THR A 105 -3.36 7.46 -7.53
C THR A 105 -3.19 6.65 -8.81
N TYR A 106 -4.00 6.93 -9.81
CA TYR A 106 -3.83 6.38 -11.14
C TYR A 106 -4.08 7.43 -12.21
N GLU A 107 -3.60 7.17 -13.43
CA GLU A 107 -3.84 8.02 -14.59
C GLU A 107 -4.53 7.19 -15.69
N TRP A 108 -5.43 7.81 -16.46
CA TRP A 108 -6.01 7.19 -17.64
C TRP A 108 -5.04 7.24 -18.81
N LEU A 109 -4.91 6.13 -19.53
CA LEU A 109 -4.02 6.02 -20.69
C LEU A 109 -4.81 5.88 -21.99
N GLY A 110 -4.22 6.36 -23.07
CA GLY A 110 -4.76 6.24 -24.43
C GLY A 110 -5.71 7.37 -24.83
N PRO A 111 -6.17 7.38 -26.09
CA PRO A 111 -6.89 8.51 -26.68
C PRO A 111 -8.38 8.59 -26.33
N LYS A 112 -8.92 7.55 -25.67
CA LYS A 112 -10.35 7.47 -25.33
C LYS A 112 -10.60 8.08 -23.95
N THR A 113 -11.71 8.79 -23.81
CA THR A 113 -12.14 9.30 -22.50
C THR A 113 -12.42 8.16 -21.52
N PRO A 114 -12.36 8.39 -20.19
CA PRO A 114 -12.67 7.36 -19.19
C PRO A 114 -14.03 6.68 -19.41
N ALA A 115 -15.05 7.47 -19.76
CA ALA A 115 -16.39 6.96 -20.06
C ALA A 115 -16.40 6.04 -21.30
N GLN A 116 -15.67 6.41 -22.36
CA GLN A 116 -15.54 5.58 -23.57
C GLN A 116 -14.79 4.27 -23.30
N GLN A 117 -13.74 4.32 -22.46
CA GLN A 117 -13.01 3.12 -22.04
C GLN A 117 -13.89 2.17 -21.22
N TRP A 118 -14.68 2.73 -20.31
CA TRP A 118 -15.66 1.98 -19.50
C TRP A 118 -16.73 1.28 -20.33
N GLU A 119 -17.39 2.02 -21.22
CA GLU A 119 -18.38 1.48 -22.15
C GLU A 119 -17.79 0.36 -23.01
N ALA A 120 -16.58 0.57 -23.55
CA ALA A 120 -15.87 -0.42 -24.34
C ALA A 120 -15.43 -1.66 -23.54
N GLY A 121 -15.33 -1.55 -22.20
CA GLY A 121 -14.75 -2.59 -21.36
C GLY A 121 -13.25 -2.78 -21.57
N ASP A 122 -12.52 -1.72 -21.88
CA ASP A 122 -11.06 -1.72 -22.07
C ASP A 122 -10.49 -0.48 -21.35
N LEU A 123 -10.23 -0.65 -20.05
CA LEU A 123 -9.65 0.39 -19.19
C LEU A 123 -8.13 0.28 -19.22
N LYS A 124 -7.44 1.37 -19.54
CA LYS A 124 -5.98 1.46 -19.54
C LYS A 124 -5.55 2.49 -18.52
N LEU A 125 -4.71 2.06 -17.60
CA LEU A 125 -4.40 2.80 -16.39
C LEU A 125 -2.90 2.77 -16.14
N ARG A 126 -2.34 3.84 -15.59
CA ARG A 126 -1.04 3.81 -14.91
C ARG A 126 -1.30 3.95 -13.41
N LEU A 127 -0.86 2.98 -12.62
CA LEU A 127 -0.98 3.01 -11.17
C LEU A 127 0.28 3.62 -10.55
N HIS A 128 0.06 4.47 -9.55
CA HIS A 128 1.08 5.11 -8.71
C HIS A 128 0.87 4.69 -7.25
N GLY A 129 1.00 3.39 -6.98
CA GLY A 129 0.89 2.81 -5.65
C GLY A 129 2.24 2.63 -4.95
N ARG A 130 2.19 1.99 -3.78
CA ARG A 130 3.38 1.56 -3.05
C ARG A 130 3.86 0.21 -3.52
N LYS A 131 2.92 -0.69 -3.82
CA LYS A 131 3.21 -2.06 -4.28
C LYS A 131 2.96 -2.22 -5.77
N LEU A 132 1.84 -1.70 -6.27
CA LEU A 132 1.51 -1.70 -7.69
C LEU A 132 1.90 -0.39 -8.34
N LEU A 133 2.82 -0.49 -9.29
CA LEU A 133 3.34 0.63 -10.07
C LEU A 133 3.29 0.29 -11.56
N GLY A 134 3.15 1.33 -12.38
CA GLY A 134 3.18 1.22 -13.84
C GLY A 134 1.83 0.93 -14.47
N GLU A 135 1.85 0.52 -15.73
CA GLU A 135 0.73 0.40 -16.63
C GLU A 135 0.03 -0.96 -16.53
N PHE A 136 -1.31 -0.90 -16.51
CA PHE A 136 -2.22 -2.02 -16.45
C PHE A 136 -3.36 -1.83 -17.44
N ALA A 137 -3.99 -2.95 -17.81
CA ALA A 137 -5.27 -2.96 -18.50
C ALA A 137 -6.27 -3.83 -17.76
N LEU A 138 -7.50 -3.34 -17.65
CA LEU A 138 -8.69 -4.07 -17.21
C LEU A 138 -9.57 -4.27 -18.44
N VAL A 139 -9.69 -5.53 -18.89
CA VAL A 139 -10.42 -5.86 -20.13
C VAL A 139 -11.59 -6.78 -19.82
N ARG A 140 -12.81 -6.32 -20.11
CA ARG A 140 -14.03 -7.11 -19.97
C ARG A 140 -14.06 -8.22 -21.02
N MET A 141 -14.30 -9.45 -20.59
CA MET A 141 -14.36 -10.60 -21.48
C MET A 141 -15.64 -10.53 -22.33
N LYS A 142 -15.52 -10.82 -23.63
CA LYS A 142 -16.68 -11.00 -24.51
C LYS A 142 -17.36 -12.34 -24.18
N GLN A 143 -18.68 -12.39 -24.29
CA GLN A 143 -19.46 -13.60 -24.07
C GLN A 143 -18.90 -14.78 -24.87
N SER A 144 -18.61 -15.88 -24.19
CA SER A 144 -18.49 -17.20 -24.81
C SER A 144 -19.84 -17.91 -24.63
N LYS A 145 -20.48 -18.33 -25.72
CA LYS A 145 -21.67 -19.21 -25.66
C LYS A 145 -21.21 -20.59 -25.14
N GLY A 146 -21.33 -20.82 -23.84
CA GLY A 146 -21.01 -22.09 -23.17
C GLY A 146 -22.13 -22.57 -22.24
N LYS A 147 -22.36 -23.89 -22.21
CA LYS A 147 -23.45 -24.62 -21.51
C LYS A 147 -23.48 -24.40 -20.00
N ALA A 148 -24.21 -23.39 -19.53
CA ALA A 148 -24.97 -23.37 -18.28
C ALA A 148 -25.46 -21.92 -18.06
N GLY A 149 -26.76 -21.73 -17.91
CA GLY A 149 -27.46 -20.42 -17.88
C GLY A 149 -27.13 -19.47 -16.71
N ARG A 150 -25.85 -19.14 -16.50
CA ARG A 150 -25.43 -17.97 -15.73
C ARG A 150 -24.91 -16.92 -16.70
N SER A 151 -25.57 -15.77 -16.75
CA SER A 151 -25.06 -14.59 -17.47
C SER A 151 -23.70 -14.19 -16.87
N ARG A 152 -22.59 -14.48 -17.56
CA ARG A 152 -21.23 -14.07 -17.18
C ARG A 152 -20.87 -12.72 -17.83
N ASN A 153 -21.70 -11.70 -17.63
CA ASN A 153 -21.45 -10.37 -18.20
C ASN A 153 -20.43 -9.52 -17.40
N GLU A 154 -19.78 -10.10 -16.38
CA GLU A 154 -19.04 -9.35 -15.35
C GLU A 154 -17.60 -9.82 -15.14
N ASP A 155 -17.10 -10.76 -15.96
CA ASP A 155 -15.72 -11.23 -15.87
C ASP A 155 -14.79 -10.30 -16.65
N TRP A 156 -13.79 -9.75 -15.96
CA TRP A 156 -12.70 -8.95 -16.52
C TRP A 156 -11.37 -9.66 -16.35
N LEU A 157 -10.36 -9.20 -17.10
CA LEU A 157 -8.98 -9.59 -16.92
C LEU A 157 -8.16 -8.36 -16.55
N LEU A 158 -7.42 -8.46 -15.44
CA LEU A 158 -6.35 -7.55 -15.10
C LEU A 158 -5.06 -8.05 -15.75
N ILE A 159 -4.41 -7.17 -16.52
CA ILE A 159 -3.23 -7.47 -17.32
C ILE A 159 -2.17 -6.41 -17.06
N LYS A 160 -1.00 -6.82 -16.56
CA LYS A 160 0.17 -5.94 -16.46
C LYS A 160 0.74 -5.67 -17.85
N LYS A 161 1.03 -4.40 -18.17
CA LYS A 161 1.73 -4.02 -19.40
C LYS A 161 3.24 -4.05 -19.22
N LYS A 162 3.98 -4.16 -20.33
CA LYS A 162 5.44 -4.12 -20.31
C LYS A 162 5.92 -2.67 -20.13
N ASP A 163 6.57 -2.40 -19.00
CA ASP A 163 7.15 -1.10 -18.64
C ASP A 163 8.24 -1.27 -17.56
N PHE A 164 8.65 -0.16 -16.93
CA PHE A 164 9.70 -0.11 -15.90
C PHE A 164 9.37 -0.88 -14.61
N ALA A 165 8.10 -1.18 -14.33
CA ALA A 165 7.65 -1.79 -13.08
C ALA A 165 7.42 -3.31 -13.19
N VAL A 166 7.73 -3.91 -14.35
CA VAL A 166 7.60 -5.35 -14.58
C VAL A 166 8.50 -6.13 -13.62
N ARG A 167 7.93 -7.16 -12.99
CA ARG A 167 8.64 -8.13 -12.17
C ARG A 167 8.14 -9.55 -12.51
N PRO A 168 8.89 -10.32 -13.34
CA PRO A 168 8.53 -11.70 -13.64
C PRO A 168 8.49 -12.56 -12.38
N GLY A 169 7.52 -13.47 -12.28
CA GLY A 169 7.34 -14.33 -11.11
C GLY A 169 6.90 -13.61 -9.83
N TRP A 170 6.52 -12.34 -9.89
CA TRP A 170 6.09 -11.57 -8.72
C TRP A 170 4.77 -12.12 -8.14
N ASP A 171 4.75 -12.31 -6.82
CA ASP A 171 3.63 -12.84 -6.05
C ASP A 171 3.08 -11.78 -5.09
N PRO A 172 1.77 -11.42 -5.16
CA PRO A 172 1.18 -10.49 -4.19
C PRO A 172 1.27 -10.95 -2.73
N GLU A 173 1.41 -12.25 -2.47
CA GLU A 173 1.57 -12.77 -1.11
C GLU A 173 3.01 -12.63 -0.56
N SER A 174 3.98 -12.18 -1.35
CA SER A 174 5.36 -11.97 -0.85
C SER A 174 5.47 -10.79 0.12
N ASP A 175 4.50 -9.86 0.09
CA ASP A 175 4.35 -8.77 1.06
C ASP A 175 2.88 -8.57 1.39
N THR A 176 2.39 -9.18 2.47
CA THR A 176 0.99 -9.10 2.89
C THR A 176 0.69 -7.94 3.85
N ARG A 177 1.68 -7.10 4.16
CA ARG A 177 1.54 -6.00 5.14
C ARG A 177 0.53 -4.95 4.67
N SER A 178 -0.15 -4.33 5.63
CA SER A 178 -0.92 -3.10 5.37
C SER A 178 0.00 -1.97 4.94
N ILE A 179 -0.51 -1.06 4.12
CA ILE A 179 0.13 0.23 3.83
C ILE A 179 -0.27 1.33 4.81
N LEU A 180 -1.24 1.08 5.69
CA LEU A 180 -1.46 1.98 6.80
C LEU A 180 -0.29 1.85 7.77
N PRO A 181 0.14 2.94 8.42
CA PRO A 181 1.04 2.91 9.56
C PRO A 181 0.56 1.86 10.56
N GLY A 182 1.18 0.68 10.54
CA GLY A 182 0.82 -0.40 11.43
C GLY A 182 1.33 -0.10 12.83
N ARG A 183 0.57 -0.45 13.85
CA ARG A 183 1.21 -0.92 15.08
C ARG A 183 1.69 -2.33 14.77
N PRO A 184 3.00 -2.59 14.64
CA PRO A 184 3.48 -3.95 14.39
C PRO A 184 2.89 -4.89 15.44
N ASP A 185 2.45 -6.08 15.01
CA ASP A 185 2.09 -7.13 15.96
C ASP A 185 3.38 -7.68 16.57
N LEU A 186 3.72 -7.13 17.73
CA LEU A 186 4.93 -7.50 18.48
C LEU A 186 4.74 -8.78 19.30
N SER A 187 3.54 -9.40 19.30
CA SER A 187 3.23 -10.56 20.15
C SER A 187 4.07 -11.80 19.82
N GLY A 188 4.57 -11.90 18.59
CA GLY A 188 5.44 -12.99 18.14
C GLY A 188 6.95 -12.73 18.33
N LEU A 189 7.36 -11.57 18.82
CA LEU A 189 8.78 -11.27 19.07
C LEU A 189 9.18 -11.78 20.45
N GLU A 190 9.92 -12.89 20.47
CA GLU A 190 10.43 -13.47 21.71
C GLU A 190 11.30 -12.46 22.47
N GLY A 191 10.97 -12.23 23.75
CA GLY A 191 11.66 -11.25 24.61
C GLY A 191 11.18 -9.80 24.48
N ALA A 192 10.26 -9.49 23.55
CA ALA A 192 9.66 -8.16 23.46
C ALA A 192 8.72 -7.88 24.64
N SER A 193 8.91 -6.74 25.30
CA SER A 193 8.01 -6.25 26.34
C SER A 193 7.69 -4.78 26.11
N ARG A 194 6.49 -4.35 26.52
CA ARG A 194 6.14 -2.92 26.46
C ARG A 194 7.01 -2.15 27.45
N ALA A 195 7.73 -1.15 26.94
CA ALA A 195 8.54 -0.24 27.73
C ALA A 195 8.22 1.21 27.35
N ALA A 196 8.56 2.14 28.25
CA ALA A 196 8.57 3.56 27.92
C ALA A 196 9.66 3.86 26.88
N MET A 197 9.51 4.97 26.15
CA MET A 197 10.55 5.46 25.25
C MET A 197 11.87 5.63 26.04
N PRO A 198 12.98 5.00 25.63
CA PRO A 198 14.24 5.14 26.34
C PRO A 198 14.77 6.57 26.21
N ALA A 199 15.43 7.06 27.25
CA ALA A 199 16.07 8.38 27.22
C ALA A 199 17.26 8.42 26.24
N THR A 200 17.97 7.30 26.10
CA THR A 200 19.12 7.14 25.19
C THR A 200 19.14 5.72 24.62
N VAL A 201 19.75 5.58 23.45
CA VAL A 201 20.16 4.29 22.88
C VAL A 201 21.58 4.43 22.35
N GLY A 202 22.34 3.34 22.32
CA GLY A 202 23.64 3.33 21.65
C GLY A 202 23.46 3.34 20.13
N PRO A 203 24.21 4.15 19.38
CA PRO A 203 24.14 4.12 17.92
C PRO A 203 24.67 2.78 17.39
N MET A 204 24.03 2.28 16.34
CA MET A 204 24.43 1.12 15.54
C MET A 204 25.66 1.48 14.69
N LEU A 205 26.84 1.38 15.30
CA LEU A 205 28.11 1.70 14.65
C LEU A 205 28.50 0.60 13.66
N ALA A 206 28.89 1.02 12.45
CA ALA A 206 29.56 0.13 11.51
C ALA A 206 30.89 -0.36 12.09
N VAL A 207 31.18 -1.64 11.88
CA VAL A 207 32.45 -2.28 12.21
C VAL A 207 33.13 -2.73 10.92
N LEU A 208 34.45 -2.84 10.94
CA LEU A 208 35.19 -3.44 9.83
C LEU A 208 34.75 -4.91 9.68
N GLY A 209 34.30 -5.27 8.49
CA GLY A 209 33.87 -6.63 8.14
C GLY A 209 34.68 -7.18 6.97
N GLU A 210 34.71 -8.50 6.85
CA GLU A 210 35.32 -9.17 5.69
C GLU A 210 34.25 -9.45 4.63
N PRO A 211 34.55 -9.36 3.32
CA PRO A 211 33.55 -9.57 2.26
C PRO A 211 32.80 -10.90 2.38
N LYS A 212 33.49 -11.97 2.81
CA LYS A 212 32.89 -13.30 3.02
C LYS A 212 31.90 -13.37 4.20
N SER A 213 31.96 -12.40 5.11
CA SER A 213 31.07 -12.29 6.27
C SER A 213 29.84 -11.43 6.00
N MET A 214 29.78 -10.77 4.84
CA MET A 214 28.61 -10.01 4.44
C MET A 214 27.44 -10.98 4.24
N PRO A 215 26.28 -10.72 4.87
CA PRO A 215 25.11 -11.58 4.69
C PRO A 215 24.73 -11.59 3.22
N ILE A 216 24.32 -12.74 2.67
CA ILE A 216 23.90 -12.91 1.27
C ILE A 216 22.44 -13.36 1.28
N GLY A 217 21.63 -12.85 0.35
CA GLY A 217 20.24 -13.26 0.20
C GLY A 217 19.33 -12.11 -0.19
N THR A 218 18.06 -12.40 -0.46
CA THR A 218 17.05 -11.40 -0.83
C THR A 218 16.53 -10.60 0.36
N ASP A 219 16.84 -11.02 1.58
CA ASP A 219 16.41 -10.37 2.82
C ASP A 219 17.29 -9.17 3.20
N TRP A 220 18.37 -8.94 2.45
CA TRP A 220 19.36 -7.91 2.74
C TRP A 220 19.42 -6.88 1.63
N VAL A 221 19.46 -5.61 2.04
CA VAL A 221 19.80 -4.48 1.16
C VAL A 221 21.10 -3.86 1.67
N TYR A 222 21.92 -3.37 0.74
CA TYR A 222 23.18 -2.70 1.07
C TYR A 222 23.08 -1.24 0.70
N GLU A 223 23.60 -0.39 1.56
CA GLU A 223 23.71 1.04 1.36
C GLU A 223 25.18 1.46 1.46
N VAL A 224 25.58 2.46 0.68
CA VAL A 224 26.89 3.08 0.82
C VAL A 224 26.94 3.82 2.15
N LYS A 225 28.02 3.61 2.91
CA LYS A 225 28.25 4.39 4.13
C LYS A 225 28.56 5.84 3.75
N TRP A 226 27.72 6.76 4.18
CA TRP A 226 27.97 8.19 4.07
C TRP A 226 28.79 8.72 5.26
N ASP A 227 29.51 9.81 5.05
CA ASP A 227 30.20 10.57 6.09
C ASP A 227 29.39 11.85 6.38
N GLY A 228 29.13 12.12 7.66
CA GLY A 228 28.31 13.25 8.07
C GLY A 228 28.24 13.40 9.59
N VAL A 229 27.09 13.85 10.08
CA VAL A 229 26.82 13.99 11.53
C VAL A 229 25.80 12.96 11.97
N ARG A 230 26.27 11.95 12.70
CA ARG A 230 25.42 10.94 13.32
C ARG A 230 24.40 11.54 14.27
N ALA A 231 23.13 11.22 14.06
CA ALA A 231 22.01 11.66 14.86
C ALA A 231 21.08 10.49 15.24
N LEU A 232 20.69 10.46 16.51
CA LEU A 232 19.62 9.62 17.04
C LEU A 232 18.38 10.49 17.20
N ILE A 233 17.36 10.23 16.38
CA ILE A 233 16.10 10.97 16.39
C ILE A 233 15.05 10.14 17.11
N PHE A 234 14.57 10.66 18.23
CA PHE A 234 13.47 10.09 19.00
C PHE A 234 12.18 10.80 18.60
N VAL A 235 11.22 10.02 18.14
CA VAL A 235 9.84 10.46 17.93
C VAL A 235 8.98 9.76 18.97
N ASP A 236 8.35 10.51 19.87
CA ASP A 236 7.42 9.97 20.87
C ASP A 236 6.11 10.75 20.83
N LYS A 237 5.04 10.09 20.38
CA LYS A 237 3.71 10.69 20.16
C LYS A 237 3.77 12.02 19.40
N GLY A 238 4.59 12.05 18.34
CA GLY A 238 4.80 13.22 17.49
C GLY A 238 5.76 14.28 18.05
N GLN A 239 6.30 14.13 19.26
CA GLN A 239 7.37 15.00 19.77
C GLN A 239 8.73 14.50 19.29
N VAL A 240 9.56 15.41 18.79
CA VAL A 240 10.88 15.11 18.23
C VAL A 240 11.97 15.57 19.20
N ARG A 241 12.97 14.71 19.42
CA ARG A 241 14.21 15.02 20.12
C ARG A 241 15.37 14.43 19.34
N ILE A 242 16.47 15.18 19.22
CA ILE A 242 17.61 14.78 18.38
C ILE A 242 18.88 14.81 19.22
N LEU A 243 19.52 13.65 19.34
CA LEU A 243 20.80 13.51 20.03
C LEU A 243 21.93 13.24 19.04
N SER A 244 23.09 13.86 19.26
CA SER A 244 24.33 13.48 18.57
C SER A 244 24.82 12.11 19.02
N ARG A 245 25.85 11.58 18.36
CA ARG A 245 26.60 10.37 18.78
C ARG A 245 26.99 10.36 20.26
N LYS A 246 27.27 11.52 20.86
CA LYS A 246 27.68 11.65 22.27
C LYS A 246 26.51 11.85 23.23
N GLY A 247 25.26 11.85 22.74
CA GLY A 247 24.07 12.06 23.54
C GLY A 247 23.74 13.54 23.79
N THR A 248 24.32 14.48 23.05
CA THR A 248 24.05 15.91 23.19
C THR A 248 22.89 16.33 22.29
N SER A 249 21.97 17.15 22.80
CA SER A 249 20.90 17.77 22.00
C SER A 249 21.46 18.57 20.84
N ILE A 250 20.93 18.36 19.62
CA ILE A 250 21.35 19.06 18.40
C ILE A 250 20.18 19.67 17.59
N GLU A 251 19.00 19.81 18.19
CA GLU A 251 17.79 20.34 17.52
C GLU A 251 17.98 21.77 17.02
N LYS A 252 18.80 22.57 17.72
CA LYS A 252 19.07 23.96 17.32
C LYS A 252 19.96 24.05 16.08
N GLN A 253 20.81 23.05 15.86
CA GLN A 253 21.73 22.97 14.74
C GLN A 253 21.01 22.47 13.48
N TYR A 254 19.97 21.65 13.65
CA TYR A 254 19.20 21.03 12.55
C TYR A 254 17.68 21.23 12.73
N PRO A 255 17.18 22.48 12.78
CA PRO A 255 15.76 22.77 13.01
C PRO A 255 14.83 22.20 11.93
N GLU A 256 15.31 21.97 10.72
CA GLU A 256 14.57 21.37 9.61
C GLU A 256 14.15 19.92 9.90
N LEU A 257 14.92 19.19 10.71
CA LEU A 257 14.61 17.81 11.09
C LEU A 257 13.44 17.70 12.07
N MET A 258 12.96 18.81 12.64
CA MET A 258 11.78 18.80 13.50
C MET A 258 10.50 18.40 12.75
N LYS A 259 10.49 18.49 11.41
CA LYS A 259 9.38 18.07 10.55
C LYS A 259 9.44 16.62 10.12
N ILE A 260 10.39 15.83 10.63
CA ILE A 260 10.56 14.43 10.22
C ILE A 260 9.31 13.57 10.45
N THR A 261 8.45 13.97 11.40
CA THR A 261 7.14 13.32 11.65
C THR A 261 6.21 13.37 10.45
N GLU A 262 6.33 14.36 9.57
CA GLU A 262 5.55 14.45 8.32
C GLU A 262 5.95 13.36 7.31
N SER A 263 7.16 12.80 7.47
CA SER A 263 7.73 11.75 6.59
C SER A 263 7.71 10.36 7.24
N LEU A 264 7.18 10.24 8.46
CA LEU A 264 7.16 8.98 9.21
C LEU A 264 5.75 8.42 9.32
N GLU A 265 5.64 7.14 9.01
CA GLU A 265 4.42 6.35 9.23
C GLU A 265 4.46 5.66 10.60
N ALA A 266 4.75 6.44 11.65
CA ALA A 266 4.78 5.97 13.02
C ALA A 266 4.49 7.10 14.01
N ASP A 267 3.63 6.83 14.99
CA ASP A 267 3.41 7.74 16.12
C ASP A 267 4.64 7.81 17.03
N SER A 268 5.47 6.76 17.04
CA SER A 268 6.68 6.67 17.85
C SER A 268 7.74 5.82 17.18
N ALA A 269 8.97 6.32 17.14
CA ALA A 269 10.11 5.67 16.51
C ALA A 269 11.44 6.15 17.13
N ILE A 270 12.47 5.34 16.99
CA ILE A 270 13.87 5.77 17.18
C ILE A 270 14.55 5.56 15.83
N LEU A 271 15.05 6.64 15.24
CA LEU A 271 15.83 6.59 14.02
C LEU A 271 17.29 6.80 14.36
N ASP A 272 18.14 5.98 13.79
CA ASP A 272 19.59 6.09 13.91
C ASP A 272 20.19 6.23 12.52
N GLY A 273 20.79 7.39 12.25
CA GLY A 273 21.25 7.72 10.90
C GLY A 273 22.29 8.83 10.88
N GLU A 274 22.70 9.18 9.66
CA GLU A 274 23.69 10.22 9.40
C GLU A 274 23.01 11.42 8.73
N ILE A 275 23.23 12.63 9.26
CA ILE A 275 22.86 13.87 8.57
C ILE A 275 23.98 14.19 7.59
N VAL A 276 23.63 14.27 6.30
CA VAL A 276 24.58 14.47 5.20
C VAL A 276 24.16 15.68 4.39
N CYS A 277 25.11 16.54 4.07
CA CYS A 277 24.94 17.59 3.07
C CYS A 277 25.82 17.24 1.88
N PHE A 278 25.31 17.44 0.66
CA PHE A 278 26.02 17.11 -0.57
C PHE A 278 26.48 18.38 -1.28
N ASP A 279 27.65 18.34 -1.90
CA ASP A 279 28.11 19.37 -2.83
C ASP A 279 27.43 19.22 -4.21
N GLU A 280 27.80 20.10 -5.15
CA GLU A 280 27.28 20.09 -6.52
C GLU A 280 27.60 18.80 -7.30
N ASN A 281 28.58 18.01 -6.85
CA ASN A 281 28.97 16.73 -7.45
C ASN A 281 28.34 15.53 -6.72
N GLY A 282 27.52 15.76 -5.69
CA GLY A 282 26.90 14.71 -4.89
C GLY A 282 27.83 14.09 -3.85
N ALA A 283 28.98 14.71 -3.54
CA ALA A 283 29.89 14.27 -2.50
C ALA A 283 29.52 14.89 -1.15
N PRO A 284 29.64 14.16 -0.02
CA PRO A 284 29.42 14.73 1.31
C PRO A 284 30.31 15.95 1.58
N SER A 285 29.71 17.03 2.07
CA SER A 285 30.35 18.28 2.46
C SER A 285 29.79 18.71 3.82
N PHE A 286 30.63 18.69 4.86
CA PHE A 286 30.25 18.91 6.25
C PHE A 286 31.26 19.80 6.99
#